data_AF-A0A823J3M7-F1
#
_entry.id   AF-A0A823J3M7-F1
#
_cell.length_a   1.000
_cell.length_b   1.000
_cell.length_c   1.000
_cell.angle_alpha   90.00
_cell.angle_beta   90.00
_cell.angle_gamma   90.00
#
_symmetry.space_group_name_H-M   'P 1'
#
loop_
_entity.id
_entity.type
_entity.pdbx_description
1 polymer ?
#
loop_
_entity_poly.entity_id
_entity_poly.type
_entity_poly.pdbx_seq_one_letter_code
_entity_poly.pdbx_strand_id
1 'polypeptide(L)'
;MSTGLLWKEWRQNAWVFIFIIIAFVASEATTATNTVSMFNENYKYYQSEEFQKNNTADQQMSGKEIKIDLSLTPYDFEGNLGLFFYVFLFLGLKLTVFEKNKQMNYFTFGLPYSKKQIFWHKLFIPLLLIFTIVPPIIFCRFWYIYQQIPELYLPSVSDSFMYVSSFLLLYLFSYTLAMAVGNLVGEIITAGIIAIGSIVSFLYMFPGALTNLIIGFKAFFSGKTIMDADGGAIMLYNAIPTPILQGTTVLDEFVVLLMLSIGMVIISWYAMKTASLENDGRFLMNNKFRLPILIIGSLYVTICFSGYYASFDYEKIITTGEVVFLAVKMILILAAAVTIFWVLMYKWKTLRKH
;
A
#
# COMPACT_ATOMS: atom_id res chain seq x y z
N MET A 1 9.66 -24.75 -16.58
CA MET A 1 9.17 -23.44 -17.07
C MET A 1 9.51 -23.34 -18.54
N SER A 2 8.63 -22.80 -19.41
CA SER A 2 8.97 -22.67 -20.83
C SER A 2 9.90 -21.46 -21.01
N THR A 3 11.11 -21.70 -21.51
CA THR A 3 12.12 -20.65 -21.75
C THR A 3 11.63 -19.63 -22.78
N GLY A 4 10.85 -20.05 -23.78
CA GLY A 4 10.34 -19.16 -24.84
C GLY A 4 9.33 -18.13 -24.34
N LEU A 5 8.45 -18.50 -23.40
CA LEU A 5 7.48 -17.57 -22.83
C LEU A 5 8.16 -16.56 -21.89
N LEU A 6 9.11 -17.01 -21.07
CA LEU A 6 9.94 -16.13 -20.24
C LEU A 6 10.72 -15.13 -21.10
N TRP A 7 11.34 -15.59 -22.18
CA TRP A 7 12.07 -14.73 -23.11
C TRP A 7 11.18 -13.66 -23.75
N LYS A 8 9.95 -14.03 -24.13
CA LYS A 8 8.96 -13.09 -24.67
C LYS A 8 8.58 -12.02 -23.63
N GLU A 9 8.27 -12.42 -22.40
CA GLU A 9 7.96 -11.47 -21.33
C GLU A 9 9.15 -10.56 -20.99
N TRP A 10 10.37 -11.11 -20.94
CA TRP A 10 11.59 -10.32 -20.75
C TRP A 10 11.79 -9.31 -21.87
N ARG A 11 11.82 -9.74 -23.14
CA ARG A 11 12.09 -8.87 -24.29
C ARG A 11 11.10 -7.72 -24.40
N GLN A 12 9.84 -7.94 -24.03
CA GLN A 12 8.79 -6.93 -24.08
C GLN A 12 8.92 -5.88 -22.96
N ASN A 13 9.47 -6.27 -21.81
CA ASN A 13 9.46 -5.49 -20.58
C ASN A 13 10.84 -5.07 -20.10
N ALA A 14 11.91 -5.51 -20.74
CA ALA A 14 13.28 -5.37 -20.27
C ALA A 14 13.63 -3.93 -19.89
N TRP A 15 13.27 -2.96 -20.74
CA TRP A 15 13.51 -1.54 -20.47
C TRP A 15 12.76 -1.02 -19.24
N VAL A 16 11.55 -1.50 -18.99
CA VAL A 16 10.78 -1.14 -17.78
C VAL A 16 11.48 -1.69 -16.55
N PHE A 17 11.93 -2.95 -16.58
CA PHE A 17 12.64 -3.55 -15.45
C PHE A 17 13.98 -2.86 -15.18
N ILE A 18 14.76 -2.59 -16.23
CA ILE A 18 16.03 -1.86 -16.12
C ILE A 18 15.79 -0.47 -15.52
N PHE A 19 14.77 0.25 -15.99
CA PHE A 19 14.43 1.57 -15.46
C PHE A 19 14.04 1.50 -13.97
N ILE A 20 13.26 0.51 -13.55
CA ILE A 20 12.91 0.32 -12.14
C ILE A 20 14.18 0.10 -11.30
N ILE A 21 15.11 -0.73 -11.76
CA ILE A 21 16.37 -0.99 -11.05
C ILE A 21 17.19 0.29 -10.92
N ILE A 22 17.38 1.04 -12.01
CA ILE A 22 18.12 2.31 -12.00
C ILE A 22 17.46 3.31 -11.05
N ALA A 23 16.13 3.41 -11.09
CA ALA A 23 15.38 4.31 -10.21
C ALA A 23 15.55 3.92 -8.72
N PHE A 24 15.49 2.63 -8.39
CA PHE A 24 15.75 2.14 -7.03
C PHE A 24 17.18 2.48 -6.59
N VAL A 25 18.19 2.14 -7.39
CA VAL A 25 19.60 2.41 -7.04
C VAL A 25 19.84 3.91 -6.84
N ALA A 26 19.35 4.75 -7.76
CA ALA A 26 19.51 6.20 -7.65
C ALA A 26 18.79 6.76 -6.41
N SER A 27 17.54 6.35 -6.17
CA SER A 27 16.77 6.76 -5.00
C SER A 27 17.46 6.37 -3.69
N GLU A 28 17.84 5.11 -3.56
CA GLU A 28 18.46 4.62 -2.33
C GLU A 28 19.84 5.24 -2.11
N ALA A 29 20.63 5.47 -3.17
CA ALA A 29 21.90 6.17 -3.05
C ALA A 29 21.73 7.62 -2.58
N THR A 30 20.82 8.38 -3.21
CA THR A 30 20.57 9.79 -2.84
C THR A 30 20.02 9.92 -1.42
N THR A 31 19.08 9.05 -1.04
CA THR A 31 18.51 9.08 0.32
C THR A 31 19.55 8.69 1.36
N ALA A 32 20.41 7.69 1.09
CA ALA A 32 21.51 7.33 1.98
C ALA A 32 22.48 8.50 2.21
N THR A 33 22.92 9.18 1.14
CA THR A 33 23.82 10.33 1.28
C THR A 33 23.18 11.50 2.02
N ASN A 34 21.88 11.75 1.78
CA ASN A 34 21.16 12.82 2.46
C ASN A 34 21.01 12.53 3.96
N THR A 35 20.64 11.31 4.34
CA THR A 35 20.54 10.91 5.76
C THR A 35 21.88 11.10 6.48
N VAL A 36 22.99 10.69 5.86
CA VAL A 36 24.33 10.85 6.45
C VAL A 36 24.74 12.33 6.53
N SER A 37 24.47 13.14 5.49
CA SER A 37 24.77 14.58 5.51
C SER A 37 23.99 15.28 6.61
N MET A 38 22.68 15.03 6.69
CA MET A 38 21.78 15.61 7.69
C MET A 38 22.21 15.24 9.12
N PHE A 39 22.56 13.97 9.36
CA PHE A 39 23.10 13.55 10.65
C PHE A 39 24.39 14.31 10.99
N ASN A 40 25.34 14.39 10.06
CA ASN A 40 26.62 15.06 10.28
C ASN A 40 26.48 16.56 10.52
N GLU A 41 25.55 17.22 9.83
CA GLU A 41 25.21 18.64 10.02
C GLU A 41 24.62 18.88 11.42
N ASN A 42 23.61 18.08 11.80
CA ASN A 42 23.00 18.17 13.13
C ASN A 42 24.02 17.85 14.23
N TYR A 43 24.84 16.82 14.05
CA TYR A 43 25.88 16.43 15.01
C TYR A 43 26.91 17.54 15.22
N LYS A 44 27.33 18.23 14.14
CA LYS A 44 28.21 19.41 14.23
C LYS A 44 27.52 20.60 14.87
N TYR A 45 26.24 20.83 14.58
CA TYR A 45 25.46 21.91 15.17
C TYR A 45 25.41 21.79 16.70
N TYR A 46 25.11 20.61 17.24
CA TYR A 46 25.09 20.37 18.68
C TYR A 46 26.45 20.51 19.38
N GLN A 47 27.55 20.49 18.61
CA GLN A 47 28.90 20.75 19.11
C GLN A 47 29.36 22.20 18.90
N SER A 48 28.59 23.01 18.18
CA SER A 48 28.96 24.37 17.79
C SER A 48 28.84 25.35 18.96
N GLU A 49 29.64 26.42 18.90
CA GLU A 49 29.51 27.55 19.83
C GLU A 49 28.13 28.22 19.75
N GLU A 50 27.48 28.16 18.59
CA GLU A 50 26.15 28.74 18.37
C GLU A 50 25.08 28.03 19.19
N PHE A 51 25.07 26.69 19.17
CA PHE A 51 24.18 25.92 20.03
C PHE A 51 24.48 26.17 21.51
N GLN A 52 25.75 26.20 21.91
CA GLN A 52 26.13 26.47 23.31
C GLN A 52 25.68 27.85 23.80
N LYS A 53 25.68 28.87 22.94
CA LYS A 53 25.17 30.22 23.26
C LYS A 53 23.65 30.24 23.42
N ASN A 54 22.94 29.49 22.58
CA ASN A 54 21.46 29.45 22.59
C ASN A 54 20.91 28.53 23.69
N ASN A 55 21.67 27.55 24.15
CA ASN A 55 21.26 26.56 25.16
C ASN A 55 21.47 27.07 26.60
N THR A 56 20.89 28.23 26.95
CA THR A 56 20.98 28.84 28.29
C THR A 56 19.74 28.59 29.16
N ALA A 57 19.86 28.90 30.46
CA ALA A 57 19.22 28.28 31.63
C ALA A 57 17.70 28.00 31.62
N ASP A 58 16.91 28.64 30.77
CA ASP A 58 15.44 28.44 30.73
C ASP A 58 14.98 27.42 29.67
N GLN A 59 15.86 26.98 28.75
CA GLN A 59 15.56 26.00 27.68
C GLN A 59 16.71 24.99 27.48
N GLN A 60 17.44 24.65 28.55
CA GLN A 60 18.64 23.84 28.42
C GLN A 60 18.30 22.38 28.04
N MET A 61 18.57 22.00 26.79
CA MET A 61 18.49 20.60 26.37
C MET A 61 19.57 19.79 27.09
N SER A 62 19.14 18.73 27.75
CA SER A 62 19.98 17.70 28.34
C SER A 62 20.70 16.88 27.26
N GLY A 63 21.84 16.27 27.60
CA GLY A 63 22.52 15.34 26.69
C GLY A 63 21.66 14.14 26.27
N LYS A 64 20.63 13.80 27.06
CA LYS A 64 19.65 12.78 26.71
C LYS A 64 18.69 13.26 25.62
N GLU A 65 18.23 14.51 25.70
CA GLU A 65 17.37 15.11 24.66
C GLU A 65 18.14 15.31 23.35
N ILE A 66 19.39 15.77 23.41
CA ILE A 66 20.26 15.88 22.23
C ILE A 66 20.49 14.50 21.60
N LYS A 67 20.72 13.46 22.42
CA LYS A 67 20.85 12.10 21.90
C LYS A 67 19.57 11.64 21.21
N ILE A 68 18.41 11.88 21.81
CA ILE A 68 17.12 11.48 21.23
C ILE A 68 16.90 12.20 19.89
N ASP A 69 17.20 13.49 19.81
CA ASP A 69 17.06 14.27 18.57
C ASP A 69 18.01 13.80 17.45
N LEU A 70 19.24 13.42 17.81
CA LEU A 70 20.21 12.85 16.87
C LEU A 70 19.92 11.39 16.48
N SER A 71 19.09 10.68 17.24
CA SER A 71 18.83 9.26 17.01
C SER A 71 17.91 9.08 15.81
N LEU A 72 18.36 8.29 14.85
CA LEU A 72 17.57 7.89 13.71
C LEU A 72 16.63 6.74 14.09
N THR A 73 15.41 6.84 13.64
CA THR A 73 14.39 5.79 13.71
C THR A 73 14.31 5.05 12.38
N PRO A 74 13.70 3.84 12.31
CA PRO A 74 13.48 3.16 11.03
C PRO A 74 12.73 4.01 9.99
N TYR A 75 11.91 4.97 10.42
CA TYR A 75 11.20 5.92 9.56
C TYR A 75 12.13 6.86 8.80
N ASP A 76 13.25 7.27 9.41
CA ASP A 76 14.26 8.10 8.74
C ASP A 76 14.94 7.34 7.59
N PHE A 77 14.70 6.02 7.52
CA PHE A 77 15.10 5.14 6.44
C PHE A 77 13.98 4.95 5.38
N GLU A 78 12.85 5.65 5.43
CA GLU A 78 11.81 5.58 4.39
C GLU A 78 12.31 6.08 3.03
N GLY A 79 12.96 7.25 3.00
CA GLY A 79 13.39 7.85 1.74
C GLY A 79 12.23 7.99 0.74
N ASN A 80 12.39 7.44 -0.46
CA ASN A 80 11.32 7.42 -1.48
C ASN A 80 10.63 6.04 -1.62
N LEU A 81 10.80 5.13 -0.66
CA LEU A 81 10.23 3.78 -0.74
C LEU A 81 8.71 3.81 -0.95
N GLY A 82 8.00 4.78 -0.35
CA GLY A 82 6.56 4.98 -0.56
C GLY A 82 6.17 5.26 -2.02
N LEU A 83 7.03 5.92 -2.82
CA LEU A 83 6.75 6.19 -4.23
C LEU A 83 6.81 4.92 -5.10
N PHE A 84 7.63 3.95 -4.71
CA PHE A 84 7.76 2.70 -5.45
C PHE A 84 6.51 1.81 -5.35
N PHE A 85 5.59 2.06 -4.41
CA PHE A 85 4.26 1.44 -4.43
C PHE A 85 3.56 1.69 -5.77
N TYR A 86 3.61 2.92 -6.28
CA TYR A 86 3.00 3.28 -7.55
C TYR A 86 3.74 2.66 -8.73
N VAL A 87 5.06 2.51 -8.65
CA VAL A 87 5.85 1.84 -9.70
C VAL A 87 5.39 0.39 -9.87
N PHE A 88 5.23 -0.36 -8.77
CA PHE A 88 4.75 -1.73 -8.82
C PHE A 88 3.27 -1.84 -9.20
N LEU A 89 2.45 -0.85 -8.84
CA LEU A 89 1.07 -0.72 -9.31
C LEU A 89 1.02 -0.57 -10.83
N PHE A 90 1.81 0.36 -11.39
CA PHE A 90 1.90 0.58 -12.83
C PHE A 90 2.46 -0.64 -13.55
N LEU A 91 3.42 -1.34 -12.96
CA LEU A 91 3.94 -2.59 -13.53
C LEU A 91 2.84 -3.65 -13.65
N GLY A 92 2.01 -3.83 -12.61
CA GLY A 92 0.87 -4.75 -12.64
C GLY A 92 -0.17 -4.38 -13.68
N LEU A 93 -0.51 -3.09 -13.80
CA LEU A 93 -1.40 -2.60 -14.86
C LEU A 93 -0.79 -2.79 -16.25
N LYS A 94 0.51 -2.53 -16.40
CA LYS A 94 1.25 -2.68 -17.67
C LYS A 94 1.18 -4.12 -18.17
N LEU A 95 1.42 -5.09 -17.28
CA LEU A 95 1.41 -6.52 -17.60
C LEU A 95 -0.01 -7.10 -17.78
N THR A 96 -1.05 -6.31 -17.55
CA THR A 96 -2.44 -6.74 -17.71
C THR A 96 -3.18 -5.89 -18.74
N VAL A 97 -3.61 -4.69 -18.35
CA VAL A 97 -4.56 -3.86 -19.10
C VAL A 97 -3.91 -3.19 -20.30
N PHE A 98 -2.67 -2.70 -20.18
CA PHE A 98 -1.98 -2.11 -21.32
C PHE A 98 -1.69 -3.14 -22.41
N GLU A 99 -1.40 -4.39 -22.04
CA GLU A 99 -1.23 -5.48 -22.99
C GLU A 99 -2.54 -5.88 -23.67
N LYS A 100 -3.67 -5.84 -22.96
CA LYS A 100 -5.01 -6.03 -23.56
C LYS A 100 -5.29 -4.98 -24.61
N ASN A 101 -5.09 -3.71 -24.25
CA ASN A 101 -5.39 -2.61 -25.16
C ASN A 101 -4.49 -2.61 -26.42
N LYS A 102 -3.23 -3.07 -26.28
CA LYS A 102 -2.33 -3.29 -27.43
C LYS A 102 -2.59 -4.60 -28.19
N GLN A 103 -3.66 -5.32 -27.87
CA GLN A 103 -4.02 -6.63 -28.43
C GLN A 103 -2.94 -7.73 -28.26
N MET A 104 -1.95 -7.52 -27.39
CA MET A 104 -0.85 -8.47 -27.18
C MET A 104 -1.33 -9.75 -26.50
N ASN A 105 -2.44 -9.69 -25.76
CA ASN A 105 -3.06 -10.88 -25.19
C ASN A 105 -3.67 -11.81 -26.24
N TYR A 106 -4.14 -11.29 -27.38
CA TYR A 106 -4.61 -12.13 -28.49
C TYR A 106 -3.46 -12.98 -29.04
N PHE A 107 -2.30 -12.36 -29.27
CA PHE A 107 -1.09 -13.06 -29.66
C PHE A 107 -0.65 -14.07 -28.59
N THR A 108 -0.63 -13.66 -27.32
CA THR A 108 -0.14 -14.50 -26.22
C THR A 108 -1.04 -15.71 -25.95
N PHE A 109 -2.36 -15.57 -26.10
CA PHE A 109 -3.30 -16.69 -25.99
C PHE A 109 -3.35 -17.58 -27.23
N GLY A 110 -2.84 -17.12 -28.37
CA GLY A 110 -2.62 -17.95 -29.56
C GLY A 110 -1.37 -18.83 -29.50
N LEU A 111 -0.46 -18.58 -28.54
CA LEU A 111 0.71 -19.43 -28.32
C LEU A 111 0.31 -20.79 -27.73
N PRO A 112 1.12 -21.85 -27.91
CA PRO A 112 0.85 -23.20 -27.39
C PRO A 112 1.09 -23.31 -25.86
N TYR A 113 0.70 -22.29 -25.09
CA TYR A 113 0.83 -22.22 -23.65
C TYR A 113 -0.55 -22.11 -23.00
N SER A 114 -0.72 -22.84 -21.88
CA SER A 114 -1.95 -22.73 -21.09
C SER A 114 -2.08 -21.34 -20.45
N LYS A 115 -3.31 -20.86 -20.23
CA LYS A 115 -3.58 -19.63 -19.45
C LYS A 115 -2.87 -19.64 -18.09
N LYS A 116 -2.76 -20.82 -17.45
CA LYS A 116 -2.04 -21.01 -16.18
C LYS A 116 -0.56 -20.68 -16.32
N GLN A 117 0.10 -21.23 -17.34
CA GLN A 117 1.51 -20.91 -17.60
C GLN A 117 1.69 -19.42 -17.83
N ILE A 118 0.86 -18.80 -18.68
CA ILE A 118 0.93 -17.35 -18.96
C ILE A 118 0.80 -16.52 -17.68
N PHE A 119 -0.19 -16.84 -16.83
CA PHE A 119 -0.39 -16.15 -15.56
C PHE A 119 0.86 -16.21 -14.65
N TRP A 120 1.43 -17.39 -14.45
CA TRP A 120 2.61 -17.56 -13.60
C TRP A 120 3.87 -16.89 -14.18
N HIS A 121 4.00 -16.81 -15.50
CA HIS A 121 5.13 -16.10 -16.12
C HIS A 121 5.02 -14.58 -15.92
N LYS A 122 3.79 -14.04 -15.92
CA LYS A 122 3.55 -12.63 -15.59
C LYS A 122 3.89 -12.30 -14.15
N LEU A 123 3.66 -13.23 -13.21
CA LEU A 123 4.03 -13.07 -11.80
C LEU A 123 5.53 -13.26 -11.54
N PHE A 124 6.19 -14.17 -12.26
CA PHE A 124 7.55 -14.61 -11.92
C PHE A 124 8.58 -13.48 -11.95
N ILE A 125 8.64 -12.69 -13.03
CA ILE A 125 9.66 -11.64 -13.15
C ILE A 125 9.47 -10.54 -12.08
N PRO A 126 8.26 -9.99 -11.85
CA PRO A 126 8.03 -9.04 -10.76
C PRO A 126 8.34 -9.62 -9.36
N LEU A 127 8.06 -10.90 -9.11
CA LEU A 127 8.43 -11.55 -7.84
C LEU A 127 9.94 -11.61 -7.65
N LEU A 128 10.69 -11.96 -8.69
CA LEU A 128 12.16 -11.95 -8.65
C LEU A 128 12.69 -10.53 -8.42
N LEU A 129 12.09 -9.53 -9.08
CA LEU A 129 12.45 -8.14 -8.86
C LEU A 129 12.22 -7.72 -7.39
N ILE A 130 11.02 -7.98 -6.84
CA ILE A 130 10.64 -7.59 -5.47
C ILE A 130 11.45 -8.35 -4.41
N PHE A 131 11.62 -9.66 -4.53
CA PHE A 131 12.21 -10.47 -3.45
C PHE A 131 13.68 -10.79 -3.60
N THR A 132 14.29 -10.53 -4.77
CA THR A 132 15.70 -10.87 -5.02
C THR A 132 16.53 -9.66 -5.38
N ILE A 133 16.01 -8.70 -6.15
CA ILE A 133 16.80 -7.56 -6.64
C ILE A 133 16.63 -6.34 -5.73
N VAL A 134 15.40 -5.98 -5.37
CA VAL A 134 15.12 -4.83 -4.50
C VAL A 134 15.73 -4.96 -3.10
N PRO A 135 15.69 -6.11 -2.40
CA PRO A 135 16.18 -6.19 -1.02
C PRO A 135 17.69 -5.90 -0.92
N PRO A 136 18.57 -6.47 -1.77
CA PRO A 136 19.99 -6.10 -1.76
C PRO A 136 20.25 -4.61 -1.97
N ILE A 137 19.49 -3.93 -2.84
CA ILE A 137 19.64 -2.48 -3.06
C ILE A 137 19.34 -1.72 -1.77
N ILE A 138 18.25 -2.06 -1.10
CA ILE A 138 17.87 -1.45 0.19
C ILE A 138 18.93 -1.78 1.26
N PHE A 139 19.38 -3.04 1.37
CA PHE A 139 20.43 -3.43 2.31
C PHE A 139 21.75 -2.70 2.07
N CYS A 140 22.15 -2.46 0.83
CA CYS A 140 23.34 -1.67 0.51
C CYS A 140 23.25 -0.23 1.06
N ARG A 141 22.05 0.37 1.04
CA ARG A 141 21.81 1.67 1.67
C ARG A 141 21.96 1.60 3.19
N PHE A 142 21.32 0.63 3.84
CA PHE A 142 21.44 0.46 5.29
C PHE A 142 22.90 0.28 5.68
N TRP A 143 23.62 -0.58 4.96
CA TRP A 143 25.04 -0.81 5.14
C TRP A 143 25.87 0.47 5.03
N TYR A 144 25.62 1.30 4.01
CA TYR A 144 26.30 2.59 3.86
C TYR A 144 26.05 3.52 5.06
N ILE A 145 24.80 3.66 5.52
CA ILE A 145 24.46 4.52 6.65
C ILE A 145 25.14 4.04 7.94
N TYR A 146 25.09 2.72 8.21
CA TYR A 146 25.68 2.11 9.40
C TYR A 146 27.21 2.21 9.44
N GLN A 147 27.86 2.37 8.29
CA GLN A 147 29.31 2.62 8.24
C GLN A 147 29.69 4.08 8.58
N GLN A 148 28.76 5.02 8.45
CA GLN A 148 29.05 6.46 8.58
C GLN A 148 28.55 7.05 9.90
N ILE A 149 27.50 6.47 10.50
CA ILE A 149 26.86 6.97 11.72
C ILE A 149 27.16 6.02 12.88
N PRO A 150 27.50 6.53 14.08
CA PRO A 150 27.71 5.67 15.25
C PRO A 150 26.45 4.87 15.62
N GLU A 151 26.62 3.59 15.93
CA GLU A 151 25.53 2.65 16.28
C GLU A 151 24.61 3.14 17.41
N LEU A 152 25.15 3.96 18.32
CA LEU A 152 24.39 4.59 19.40
C LEU A 152 23.18 5.42 18.94
N TYR A 153 23.22 5.95 17.72
CA TYR A 153 22.19 6.80 17.11
C TYR A 153 21.40 6.07 16.01
N LEU A 154 21.60 4.78 15.83
CA LEU A 154 20.97 4.00 14.78
C LEU A 154 19.87 3.09 15.35
N PRO A 155 18.84 2.77 14.55
CA PRO A 155 17.87 1.74 14.93
C PRO A 155 18.57 0.37 15.00
N SER A 156 17.93 -0.60 15.63
CA SER A 156 18.48 -1.95 15.61
C SER A 156 18.43 -2.56 14.20
N VAL A 157 19.35 -3.48 13.90
CA VAL A 157 19.35 -4.23 12.64
C VAL A 157 18.04 -5.02 12.47
N SER A 158 17.48 -5.52 13.57
CA SER A 158 16.20 -6.24 13.57
C SER A 158 15.05 -5.35 13.10
N ASP A 159 14.94 -4.14 13.67
CA ASP A 159 13.86 -3.20 13.31
C ASP A 159 14.01 -2.76 11.85
N SER A 160 15.25 -2.55 11.41
CA SER A 160 15.59 -2.23 10.02
C SER A 160 15.18 -3.37 9.07
N PHE A 161 15.45 -4.63 9.41
CA PHE A 161 15.06 -5.79 8.60
C PHE A 161 13.54 -5.94 8.48
N MET A 162 12.83 -5.73 9.59
CA MET A 162 11.37 -5.78 9.63
C MET A 162 10.77 -4.67 8.77
N TYR A 163 11.32 -3.47 8.88
CA TYR A 163 10.94 -2.34 8.04
C TYR A 163 11.07 -2.66 6.55
N VAL A 164 12.22 -3.19 6.11
CA VAL A 164 12.42 -3.62 4.72
C VAL A 164 11.37 -4.65 4.31
N SER A 165 11.15 -5.67 5.15
CA SER A 165 10.19 -6.74 4.86
C SER A 165 8.76 -6.22 4.67
N SER A 166 8.35 -5.21 5.43
CA SER A 166 7.05 -4.53 5.27
C SER A 166 6.91 -3.89 3.89
N PHE A 167 7.93 -3.14 3.43
CA PHE A 167 7.90 -2.52 2.10
C PHE A 167 7.85 -3.55 0.98
N LEU A 168 8.57 -4.66 1.10
CA LEU A 168 8.52 -5.74 0.11
C LEU A 168 7.11 -6.34 -0.01
N LEU A 169 6.45 -6.57 1.13
CA LEU A 169 5.06 -7.04 1.13
C LEU A 169 4.09 -5.99 0.56
N LEU A 170 4.31 -4.70 0.82
CA LEU A 170 3.50 -3.64 0.24
C LEU A 170 3.71 -3.53 -1.28
N TYR A 171 4.93 -3.69 -1.78
CA TYR A 171 5.21 -3.78 -3.22
C TYR A 171 4.50 -4.98 -3.85
N LEU A 172 4.53 -6.15 -3.19
CA LEU A 172 3.81 -7.34 -3.62
C LEU A 172 2.30 -7.09 -3.65
N PHE A 173 1.74 -6.50 -2.59
CA PHE A 173 0.32 -6.20 -2.52
C PHE A 173 -0.10 -5.23 -3.62
N SER A 174 0.64 -4.14 -3.80
CA SER A 174 0.39 -3.14 -4.85
C SER A 174 0.39 -3.76 -6.25
N TYR A 175 1.41 -4.59 -6.54
CA TYR A 175 1.52 -5.30 -7.81
C TYR A 175 0.36 -6.30 -8.03
N THR A 176 0.04 -7.11 -7.02
CA THR A 176 -1.01 -8.14 -7.12
C THR A 176 -2.40 -7.54 -7.19
N LEU A 177 -2.66 -6.44 -6.47
CA LEU A 177 -3.86 -5.61 -6.59
C LEU A 177 -4.02 -5.09 -8.02
N ALA A 178 -2.98 -4.49 -8.59
CA ALA A 178 -2.99 -4.00 -9.96
C ALA A 178 -3.24 -5.12 -10.99
N MET A 179 -2.63 -6.29 -10.78
CA MET A 179 -2.89 -7.48 -11.59
C MET A 179 -4.35 -7.95 -11.46
N ALA A 180 -4.95 -7.89 -10.27
CA ALA A 180 -6.34 -8.27 -10.04
C ALA A 180 -7.30 -7.30 -10.74
N VAL A 181 -7.15 -5.99 -10.47
CA VAL A 181 -7.92 -4.92 -11.13
C VAL A 181 -7.79 -5.04 -12.63
N GLY A 182 -6.56 -5.21 -13.12
CA GLY A 182 -6.30 -5.26 -14.54
C GLY A 182 -6.81 -6.53 -15.24
N ASN A 183 -7.09 -7.59 -14.49
CA ASN A 183 -7.78 -8.78 -15.00
C ASN A 183 -9.30 -8.73 -14.88
N LEU A 184 -9.83 -7.89 -14.00
CA LEU A 184 -11.27 -7.66 -13.84
C LEU A 184 -11.82 -6.59 -14.80
N VAL A 185 -11.04 -5.54 -15.05
CA VAL A 185 -11.44 -4.34 -15.78
C VAL A 185 -10.82 -4.33 -17.16
N GLY A 186 -11.64 -4.08 -18.20
CA GLY A 186 -11.19 -4.10 -19.60
C GLY A 186 -10.71 -2.76 -20.13
N GLU A 187 -11.07 -1.65 -19.47
CA GLU A 187 -10.74 -0.28 -19.91
C GLU A 187 -9.57 0.30 -19.10
N ILE A 188 -8.59 0.91 -19.80
CA ILE A 188 -7.36 1.43 -19.16
C ILE A 188 -7.64 2.46 -18.09
N ILE A 189 -8.40 3.51 -18.43
CA ILE A 189 -8.62 4.65 -17.53
C ILE A 189 -9.35 4.16 -16.27
N THR A 190 -10.40 3.37 -16.44
CA THR A 190 -11.16 2.76 -15.35
C THR A 190 -10.29 1.88 -14.47
N ALA A 191 -9.44 1.02 -15.06
CA ALA A 191 -8.52 0.17 -14.29
C ALA A 191 -7.50 1.00 -13.50
N GLY A 192 -6.98 2.09 -14.10
CA GLY A 192 -6.08 3.02 -13.45
C GLY A 192 -6.74 3.72 -12.25
N ILE A 193 -7.93 4.27 -12.44
CA ILE A 193 -8.70 4.94 -11.36
C ILE A 193 -8.99 3.96 -10.23
N ILE A 194 -9.43 2.74 -10.54
CA ILE A 194 -9.74 1.73 -9.51
C ILE A 194 -8.47 1.29 -8.77
N ALA A 195 -7.37 1.03 -9.48
CA ALA A 195 -6.13 0.61 -8.83
C ALA A 195 -5.55 1.71 -7.93
N ILE A 196 -5.45 2.95 -8.43
CA ILE A 196 -4.95 4.09 -7.67
C ILE A 196 -5.89 4.41 -6.49
N GLY A 197 -7.21 4.44 -6.73
CA GLY A 197 -8.18 4.67 -5.67
C GLY A 197 -8.13 3.59 -4.58
N SER A 198 -7.93 2.33 -4.97
CA SER A 198 -7.80 1.21 -4.02
C SER A 198 -6.51 1.28 -3.21
N ILE A 199 -5.36 1.60 -3.82
CA ILE A 199 -4.10 1.72 -3.07
C ILE A 199 -4.12 2.92 -2.14
N VAL A 200 -4.62 4.08 -2.59
CA VAL A 200 -4.72 5.28 -1.76
C VAL A 200 -5.72 5.05 -0.63
N SER A 201 -6.87 4.45 -0.91
CA SER A 201 -7.83 4.14 0.14
C SER A 201 -7.27 3.12 1.14
N PHE A 202 -6.51 2.11 0.68
CA PHE A 202 -5.83 1.15 1.56
C PHE A 202 -4.75 1.81 2.44
N LEU A 203 -3.96 2.73 1.88
CA LEU A 203 -2.88 3.40 2.59
C LEU A 203 -3.39 4.45 3.60
N TYR A 204 -4.42 5.22 3.23
CA TYR A 204 -4.79 6.44 3.98
C TYR A 204 -6.16 6.39 4.66
N MET A 205 -7.03 5.45 4.30
CA MET A 205 -8.42 5.45 4.81
C MET A 205 -8.80 4.15 5.49
N PHE A 206 -8.67 3.01 4.81
CA PHE A 206 -9.33 1.77 5.21
C PHE A 206 -8.85 1.22 6.57
N PRO A 207 -7.54 1.06 6.85
CA PRO A 207 -7.08 0.55 8.13
C PRO A 207 -7.53 1.44 9.29
N GLY A 208 -7.27 2.75 9.21
CA GLY A 208 -7.67 3.70 10.24
C GLY A 208 -9.18 3.76 10.44
N ALA A 209 -9.95 3.79 9.35
CA ALA A 209 -11.42 3.80 9.41
C ALA A 209 -11.98 2.52 10.04
N LEU A 210 -11.45 1.35 9.66
CA LEU A 210 -11.88 0.07 10.21
C LEU A 210 -11.58 -0.01 11.71
N THR A 211 -10.35 0.33 12.10
CA THR A 211 -9.95 0.33 13.52
C THR A 211 -10.81 1.30 14.32
N ASN A 212 -11.06 2.52 13.81
CA ASN A 212 -11.91 3.53 14.48
C ASN A 212 -13.32 3.01 14.74
N LEU A 213 -13.92 2.32 13.76
CA LEU A 213 -15.22 1.68 13.95
C LEU A 213 -15.16 0.56 15.00
N ILE A 214 -14.17 -0.34 14.92
CA ILE A 214 -14.03 -1.47 15.86
C ILE A 214 -13.89 -0.96 17.29
N ILE A 215 -13.01 0.02 17.52
CA ILE A 215 -12.74 0.57 18.86
C ILE A 215 -13.94 1.38 19.36
N GLY A 216 -14.57 2.18 18.50
CA GLY A 216 -15.79 2.91 18.86
C GLY A 216 -16.92 1.96 19.30
N PHE A 217 -17.19 0.90 18.54
CA PHE A 217 -18.20 -0.09 18.93
C PHE A 217 -17.80 -0.87 20.19
N LYS A 218 -16.53 -1.27 20.33
CA LYS A 218 -16.02 -1.96 21.53
C LYS A 218 -16.20 -1.08 22.79
N ALA A 219 -15.82 0.19 22.73
CA ALA A 219 -15.99 1.14 23.82
C ALA A 219 -17.47 1.28 24.21
N PHE A 220 -18.35 1.48 23.22
CA PHE A 220 -19.80 1.56 23.43
C PHE A 220 -20.38 0.31 24.12
N PHE A 221 -20.10 -0.89 23.60
CA PHE A 221 -20.62 -2.14 24.19
C PHE A 221 -20.04 -2.43 25.57
N SER A 222 -18.83 -1.96 25.86
CA SER A 222 -18.21 -2.11 27.18
C SER A 222 -18.64 -1.04 28.20
N GLY A 223 -19.37 0.00 27.77
CA GLY A 223 -19.76 1.13 28.61
C GLY A 223 -18.57 1.96 29.12
N LYS A 224 -17.43 1.92 28.41
CA LYS A 224 -16.19 2.60 28.77
C LYS A 224 -15.88 3.74 27.81
N THR A 225 -15.00 4.65 28.24
CA THR A 225 -14.39 5.62 27.32
C THR A 225 -13.47 4.88 26.33
N ILE A 226 -13.16 5.51 25.19
CA ILE A 226 -12.20 4.92 24.24
C ILE A 226 -10.83 4.79 24.89
N MET A 227 -10.44 5.78 25.71
CA MET A 227 -9.18 5.75 26.44
C MET A 227 -9.07 4.53 27.36
N ASP A 228 -10.14 4.17 28.07
CA ASP A 228 -10.16 3.00 28.97
C ASP A 228 -10.30 1.66 28.23
N ALA A 229 -10.91 1.67 27.04
CA ALA A 229 -11.15 0.45 26.25
C ALA A 229 -9.93 0.01 25.44
N ASP A 230 -9.05 0.96 25.09
CA ASP A 230 -7.92 0.70 24.18
C ASP A 230 -6.60 1.40 24.58
N GLY A 231 -6.54 2.00 25.77
CA GLY A 231 -5.32 2.61 26.30
C GLY A 231 -4.98 3.98 25.73
N GLY A 232 -5.95 4.67 25.10
CA GLY A 232 -5.77 6.04 24.62
C GLY A 232 -4.96 6.20 23.33
N ALA A 233 -4.81 5.13 22.54
CA ALA A 233 -4.15 5.22 21.24
C ALA A 233 -4.97 6.12 20.30
N ILE A 234 -4.51 7.37 20.11
CA ILE A 234 -5.10 8.29 19.14
C ILE A 234 -4.90 7.69 17.75
N MET A 235 -5.98 7.43 17.04
CA MET A 235 -5.88 6.92 15.67
C MET A 235 -5.42 8.03 14.74
N LEU A 236 -4.12 7.99 14.42
CA LEU A 236 -3.58 8.77 13.31
C LEU A 236 -4.01 8.09 12.00
N TYR A 237 -4.74 8.83 11.17
CA TYR A 237 -5.03 8.47 9.78
C TYR A 237 -3.75 8.58 8.93
N ASN A 238 -2.70 7.84 9.31
CA ASN A 238 -1.41 7.88 8.63
C ASN A 238 -1.33 6.86 7.49
N ALA A 239 -0.51 7.24 6.52
CA ALA A 239 -0.33 6.69 5.17
C ALA A 239 0.04 5.20 5.06
N ILE A 240 0.41 4.57 6.16
CA ILE A 240 0.94 3.21 6.27
C ILE A 240 0.51 2.74 7.67
N PRO A 241 0.10 1.46 7.88
CA PRO A 241 -0.26 0.96 9.20
C PRO A 241 0.74 1.43 10.26
N THR A 242 0.27 2.17 11.25
CA THR A 242 1.10 2.86 12.26
C THR A 242 2.14 1.96 12.94
N PRO A 243 1.93 0.65 13.15
CA PRO A 243 2.95 -0.23 13.69
C PRO A 243 4.07 -0.61 12.70
N ILE A 244 3.77 -0.68 11.39
CA ILE A 244 4.78 -0.84 10.32
C ILE A 244 5.77 0.33 10.34
N LEU A 245 5.32 1.53 10.69
CA LEU A 245 6.12 2.76 10.74
C LEU A 245 6.90 2.94 12.05
N GLN A 246 6.37 2.48 13.19
CA GLN A 246 7.04 2.61 14.48
C GLN A 246 8.16 1.57 14.72
N GLY A 247 8.43 0.69 13.76
CA GLY A 247 9.38 -0.42 13.92
C GLY A 247 8.94 -1.46 14.95
N THR A 248 7.72 -1.33 15.49
CA THR A 248 7.14 -2.26 16.45
C THR A 248 6.53 -3.44 15.71
N THR A 249 6.99 -4.64 16.06
CA THR A 249 6.53 -5.89 15.45
C THR A 249 5.06 -6.16 15.75
N VAL A 250 4.20 -5.88 14.78
CA VAL A 250 2.84 -6.45 14.78
C VAL A 250 2.80 -7.52 13.69
N LEU A 251 3.18 -8.73 14.09
CA LEU A 251 3.22 -9.91 13.21
C LEU A 251 1.88 -10.14 12.50
N ASP A 252 0.78 -9.77 13.14
CA ASP A 252 -0.57 -9.86 12.61
C ASP A 252 -0.76 -9.01 11.33
N GLU A 253 -0.11 -7.84 11.23
CA GLU A 253 -0.22 -6.98 10.05
C GLU A 253 0.49 -7.58 8.83
N PHE A 254 1.63 -8.23 9.05
CA PHE A 254 2.34 -8.99 8.00
C PHE A 254 1.47 -10.13 7.47
N VAL A 255 0.84 -10.87 8.38
CA VAL A 255 -0.04 -12.00 8.02
C VAL A 255 -1.25 -11.49 7.23
N VAL A 256 -1.87 -10.39 7.65
CA VAL A 256 -2.98 -9.75 6.92
C VAL A 256 -2.56 -9.32 5.52
N LEU A 257 -1.43 -8.63 5.37
CA LEU A 257 -0.96 -8.15 4.07
C LEU A 257 -0.59 -9.29 3.11
N LEU A 258 -0.02 -10.37 3.65
CA LEU A 258 0.25 -11.60 2.91
C LEU A 258 -1.05 -12.25 2.43
N MET A 259 -2.05 -12.40 3.32
CA MET A 259 -3.36 -12.95 2.99
C MET A 259 -4.08 -12.12 1.91
N LEU A 260 -4.02 -10.78 2.01
CA LEU A 260 -4.57 -9.88 1.01
C LEU A 260 -3.88 -10.05 -0.35
N SER A 261 -2.55 -10.13 -0.36
CA SER A 261 -1.77 -10.37 -1.59
C SER A 261 -2.14 -11.71 -2.25
N ILE A 262 -2.27 -12.78 -1.45
CA ILE A 262 -2.72 -14.10 -1.93
C ILE A 262 -4.16 -14.00 -2.48
N GLY A 263 -5.05 -13.31 -1.77
CA GLY A 263 -6.42 -13.05 -2.21
C GLY A 263 -6.47 -12.35 -3.58
N MET A 264 -5.64 -11.32 -3.79
CA MET A 264 -5.54 -10.62 -5.07
C MET A 264 -5.01 -11.53 -6.19
N VAL A 265 -4.04 -12.39 -5.91
CA VAL A 265 -3.57 -13.39 -6.88
C VAL A 265 -4.69 -14.36 -7.27
N ILE A 266 -5.47 -14.86 -6.30
CA ILE A 266 -6.60 -15.76 -6.56
C ILE A 266 -7.67 -15.07 -7.42
N ILE A 267 -8.05 -13.85 -7.07
CA ILE A 267 -9.02 -13.03 -7.82
C ILE A 267 -8.51 -12.82 -9.24
N SER A 268 -7.26 -12.40 -9.39
CA SER A 268 -6.63 -12.15 -10.69
C SER A 268 -6.61 -13.40 -11.58
N TRP A 269 -6.24 -14.55 -10.99
CA TRP A 269 -6.24 -15.83 -11.70
C TRP A 269 -7.64 -16.22 -12.19
N TYR A 270 -8.64 -16.17 -11.30
CA TYR A 270 -10.01 -16.52 -11.66
C TYR A 270 -10.57 -15.56 -12.73
N ALA A 271 -10.28 -14.26 -12.61
CA ALA A 271 -10.64 -13.25 -13.59
C ALA A 271 -10.02 -13.54 -14.95
N MET A 272 -8.72 -13.82 -15.03
CA MET A 272 -8.03 -14.15 -16.28
C MET A 272 -8.53 -15.47 -16.90
N LYS A 273 -8.81 -16.49 -16.08
CA LYS A 273 -9.34 -17.78 -16.55
C LYS A 273 -10.69 -17.60 -17.25
N THR A 274 -11.56 -16.77 -16.67
CA THR A 274 -12.95 -16.60 -17.08
C THR A 274 -13.18 -15.42 -18.03
N ALA A 275 -12.19 -14.55 -18.23
CA ALA A 275 -12.24 -13.46 -19.18
C ALA A 275 -12.33 -13.99 -20.63
N SER A 276 -13.29 -13.43 -21.37
CA SER A 276 -13.36 -13.52 -22.84
C SER A 276 -12.59 -12.35 -23.45
N LEU A 277 -11.83 -12.62 -24.51
CA LEU A 277 -11.12 -11.60 -25.29
C LEU A 277 -12.08 -10.58 -25.92
N GLU A 278 -13.28 -11.01 -26.30
CA GLU A 278 -14.34 -10.14 -26.87
C GLU A 278 -14.88 -9.09 -25.89
N ASN A 279 -14.56 -9.21 -24.61
CA ASN A 279 -14.97 -8.29 -23.57
C ASN A 279 -13.88 -7.26 -23.21
N ASP A 280 -12.77 -7.24 -23.94
CA ASP A 280 -11.76 -6.18 -23.83
C ASP A 280 -12.42 -4.81 -24.08
N GLY A 281 -12.13 -3.82 -23.23
CA GLY A 281 -12.76 -2.49 -23.27
C GLY A 281 -14.11 -2.36 -22.53
N ARG A 282 -14.63 -3.42 -21.90
CA ARG A 282 -15.79 -3.31 -20.99
C ARG A 282 -15.36 -2.90 -19.58
N PHE A 283 -16.23 -2.18 -18.85
CA PHE A 283 -16.03 -1.83 -17.43
C PHE A 283 -15.67 -3.06 -16.58
N LEU A 284 -16.42 -4.16 -16.75
CA LEU A 284 -16.04 -5.48 -16.23
C LEU A 284 -15.94 -6.49 -17.38
N MET A 285 -14.83 -7.23 -17.38
CA MET A 285 -14.54 -8.25 -18.41
C MET A 285 -15.40 -9.50 -18.25
N ASN A 286 -15.83 -9.81 -17.03
CA ASN A 286 -16.68 -10.96 -16.73
C ASN A 286 -17.86 -10.55 -15.84
N ASN A 287 -19.07 -10.85 -16.31
CA ASN A 287 -20.31 -10.52 -15.63
C ASN A 287 -20.50 -11.26 -14.29
N LYS A 288 -19.84 -12.43 -14.10
CA LYS A 288 -19.92 -13.19 -12.83
C LYS A 288 -19.37 -12.42 -11.62
N PHE A 289 -18.48 -11.45 -11.86
CA PHE A 289 -17.91 -10.63 -10.80
C PHE A 289 -18.77 -9.42 -10.41
N ARG A 290 -19.86 -9.13 -11.13
CA ARG A 290 -20.68 -7.94 -10.85
C ARG A 290 -21.27 -7.94 -9.44
N LEU A 291 -21.92 -9.04 -9.05
CA LEU A 291 -22.54 -9.14 -7.73
C LEU A 291 -21.49 -9.16 -6.60
N PRO A 292 -20.41 -9.98 -6.68
CA PRO A 292 -19.33 -9.91 -5.69
C PRO A 292 -18.71 -8.52 -5.53
N ILE A 293 -18.39 -7.84 -6.64
CA ILE A 293 -17.80 -6.48 -6.59
C ILE A 293 -18.80 -5.47 -6.04
N LEU A 294 -20.09 -5.59 -6.37
CA LEU A 294 -21.12 -4.73 -5.79
C LEU A 294 -21.16 -4.86 -4.27
N ILE A 295 -21.19 -6.09 -3.75
CA ILE A 295 -21.29 -6.34 -2.31
C ILE A 295 -20.01 -5.89 -1.61
N ILE A 296 -18.85 -6.39 -2.05
CA ILE A 296 -17.56 -6.11 -1.40
C ILE A 296 -17.19 -4.63 -1.53
N GLY A 297 -17.34 -4.05 -2.73
CA GLY A 297 -17.03 -2.65 -2.99
C GLY A 297 -17.91 -1.69 -2.19
N SER A 298 -19.22 -1.98 -2.07
CA SER A 298 -20.12 -1.12 -1.29
C SER A 298 -19.82 -1.18 0.21
N LEU A 299 -19.52 -2.37 0.73
CA LEU A 299 -19.09 -2.53 2.13
C LEU A 299 -17.76 -1.81 2.39
N TYR A 300 -16.78 -1.97 1.49
CA TYR A 300 -15.48 -1.30 1.58
C TYR A 300 -15.62 0.23 1.63
N VAL A 301 -16.38 0.81 0.69
CA VAL A 301 -16.64 2.26 0.66
C VAL A 301 -17.37 2.71 1.93
N THR A 302 -18.32 1.91 2.42
CA THR A 302 -19.04 2.22 3.65
C THR A 302 -18.09 2.29 4.84
N ILE A 303 -17.20 1.30 5.00
CA ILE A 303 -16.19 1.27 6.07
C ILE A 303 -15.29 2.51 5.97
N CYS A 304 -14.71 2.76 4.79
CA CYS A 304 -13.80 3.90 4.58
C CYS A 304 -14.46 5.23 4.97
N PHE A 305 -15.64 5.54 4.44
CA PHE A 305 -16.27 6.85 4.67
C PHE A 305 -16.93 6.96 6.05
N SER A 306 -17.52 5.89 6.58
CA SER A 306 -18.14 5.96 7.90
C SER A 306 -17.10 6.08 9.00
N GLY A 307 -16.06 5.26 8.96
CA GLY A 307 -15.00 5.22 9.96
C GLY A 307 -14.04 6.41 9.90
N TYR A 308 -13.64 6.84 8.69
CA TYR A 308 -12.73 7.99 8.54
C TYR A 308 -13.36 9.30 9.04
N TYR A 309 -14.67 9.45 8.85
CA TYR A 309 -15.42 10.62 9.29
C TYR A 309 -16.22 10.37 10.56
N ALA A 310 -15.88 9.35 11.34
CA ALA A 310 -16.42 9.17 12.69
C ALA A 310 -15.53 9.95 13.67
N SER A 311 -16.10 11.00 14.27
CA SER A 311 -15.45 11.78 15.33
C SER A 311 -16.00 11.29 16.66
N PHE A 312 -15.20 10.52 17.39
CA PHE A 312 -15.49 10.17 18.78
C PHE A 312 -14.64 11.02 19.72
N ASP A 313 -15.24 11.50 20.81
CA ASP A 313 -14.50 12.13 21.90
C ASP A 313 -13.90 11.01 22.77
N TYR A 314 -12.57 10.94 22.83
CA TYR A 314 -11.84 9.83 23.43
C TYR A 314 -12.00 9.76 24.96
N GLU A 315 -12.35 10.89 25.58
CA GLU A 315 -12.51 11.03 27.03
C GLU A 315 -13.96 10.83 27.47
N LYS A 316 -14.92 10.78 26.54
CA LYS A 316 -16.33 10.60 26.84
C LYS A 316 -16.81 9.20 26.51
N ILE A 317 -17.80 8.76 27.28
CA ILE A 317 -18.53 7.53 26.96
C ILE A 317 -19.37 7.80 25.72
N ILE A 318 -19.28 6.92 24.74
CA ILE A 318 -20.06 7.00 23.52
C ILE A 318 -21.53 6.77 23.88
N THR A 319 -22.37 7.72 23.51
CA THR A 319 -23.81 7.68 23.78
C THR A 319 -24.55 6.83 22.75
N THR A 320 -25.73 6.32 23.12
CA THR A 320 -26.61 5.61 22.18
C THR A 320 -26.98 6.49 20.99
N GLY A 321 -27.14 7.81 21.19
CA GLY A 321 -27.44 8.75 20.12
C GLY A 321 -26.35 8.82 19.05
N GLU A 322 -25.09 8.85 19.46
CA GLU A 322 -23.93 8.85 18.56
C GLU A 322 -23.84 7.55 17.74
N VAL A 323 -24.06 6.40 18.39
CA VAL A 323 -24.07 5.11 17.69
C VAL A 323 -25.22 5.00 16.70
N VAL A 324 -26.42 5.43 17.08
CA VAL A 324 -27.58 5.44 16.17
C VAL A 324 -27.32 6.36 14.99
N PHE A 325 -26.76 7.56 15.22
CA PHE A 325 -26.40 8.48 14.15
C PHE A 325 -25.36 7.87 13.19
N LEU A 326 -24.32 7.23 13.73
CA LEU A 326 -23.30 6.54 12.93
C LEU A 326 -23.92 5.38 12.12
N ALA A 327 -24.81 4.58 12.72
CA ALA A 327 -25.49 3.49 12.03
C ALA A 327 -26.36 4.00 10.87
N VAL A 328 -27.12 5.08 11.09
CA VAL A 328 -27.90 5.73 10.02
C VAL A 328 -26.98 6.25 8.90
N LYS A 329 -25.88 6.90 9.26
CA LYS A 329 -24.87 7.36 8.30
C LYS A 329 -24.29 6.21 7.48
N MET A 330 -23.94 5.09 8.12
CA MET A 330 -23.46 3.88 7.45
C MET A 330 -24.48 3.32 6.46
N ILE A 331 -25.76 3.24 6.86
CA ILE A 331 -26.85 2.77 5.98
C ILE A 331 -26.99 3.68 4.76
N LEU A 332 -26.95 5.00 4.95
CA LEU A 332 -27.07 5.97 3.85
C LEU A 332 -25.87 5.87 2.88
N ILE A 333 -24.65 5.78 3.40
CA ILE A 333 -23.44 5.59 2.58
C ILE A 333 -23.52 4.27 1.82
N LEU A 334 -23.94 3.18 2.48
CA LEU A 334 -24.10 1.88 1.85
C LEU A 334 -25.13 1.92 0.72
N ALA A 335 -26.28 2.55 0.94
CA ALA A 335 -27.32 2.70 -0.07
C ALA A 335 -26.82 3.50 -1.28
N ALA A 336 -26.09 4.60 -1.03
CA ALA A 336 -25.47 5.40 -2.08
C ALA A 336 -24.42 4.59 -2.86
N ALA A 337 -23.52 3.89 -2.16
CA ALA A 337 -22.48 3.06 -2.76
C ALA A 337 -23.08 1.95 -3.63
N VAL A 338 -24.07 1.21 -3.10
CA VAL A 338 -24.80 0.17 -3.84
C VAL A 338 -25.43 0.74 -5.10
N THR A 339 -26.07 1.91 -5.00
CA THR A 339 -26.71 2.57 -6.15
C THR A 339 -25.69 2.96 -7.21
N ILE A 340 -24.57 3.57 -6.82
CA ILE A 340 -23.49 3.96 -7.74
C ILE A 340 -22.89 2.72 -8.41
N PHE A 341 -22.50 1.70 -7.64
CA PHE A 341 -21.95 0.45 -8.18
C PHE A 341 -22.95 -0.24 -9.13
N TRP A 342 -24.23 -0.23 -8.78
CA TRP A 342 -25.28 -0.78 -9.64
C TRP A 342 -25.40 0.00 -10.96
N VAL A 343 -25.41 1.33 -10.93
CA VAL A 343 -25.44 2.16 -12.14
C VAL A 343 -24.22 1.90 -13.03
N LEU A 344 -23.01 1.90 -12.45
CA LEU A 344 -21.76 1.64 -13.16
C LEU A 344 -21.75 0.26 -13.83
N MET A 345 -22.21 -0.78 -13.13
CA MET A 345 -22.14 -2.17 -13.62
C MET A 345 -23.29 -2.60 -14.52
N TYR A 346 -24.50 -2.03 -14.34
CA TYR A 346 -25.71 -2.51 -15.02
C TYR A 346 -26.33 -1.49 -15.98
N LYS A 347 -26.16 -0.18 -15.79
CA LYS A 347 -26.80 0.88 -16.60
C LYS A 347 -25.84 1.67 -17.50
N TRP A 348 -24.53 1.65 -17.23
CA TRP A 348 -23.55 2.42 -18.00
C TRP A 348 -23.54 2.12 -19.51
N LYS A 349 -23.79 0.86 -19.90
CA LYS A 349 -23.87 0.46 -21.32
C LYS A 349 -25.12 0.96 -22.05
N THR A 350 -26.23 1.12 -21.33
CA THR A 350 -27.48 1.65 -21.90
C THR A 350 -27.44 3.17 -21.99
N LEU A 351 -26.72 3.84 -21.08
CA LEU A 351 -26.55 5.30 -21.09
C LEU A 351 -25.59 5.81 -22.17
N ARG A 352 -24.59 5.02 -22.60
CA ARG A 352 -23.62 5.42 -23.66
C ARG A 352 -24.15 5.23 -25.10
N LYS A 353 -25.33 4.62 -25.27
CA LYS A 353 -25.96 4.34 -26.58
C LYS A 353 -27.02 5.36 -26.97
N HIS A 354 -27.33 6.30 -26.08
CA HIS A 354 -28.06 7.53 -26.33
C HIS A 354 -27.08 8.69 -26.13
#